data_AF-Q3MTH3-F1
#
_entry.id   AF-Q3MTH3-F1
#
_cell.length_a   1.000
_cell.length_b   1.000
_cell.length_c   1.000
_cell.angle_alpha   90.00
_cell.angle_beta   90.00
_cell.angle_gamma   90.00
#
_symmetry.space_group_name_H-M   'P 1'
#
loop_
_entity.id
_entity.type
_entity.pdbx_description
1 polymer ?
#
loop_
_entity_poly.entity_id
_entity_poly.type
_entity_poly.pdbx_seq_one_letter_code
_entity_poly.pdbx_strand_id
1 'polypeptide(L)'
;GWGLTNESRKVLTEGLLPETVEFLKDKGGVYHNGDLHHPHPSQTDGTYDGRYLYANDKANTRVCRIRLDVMKCDKIIQLPNQHTVHGLRVQKYPKTGYVFCNGEDRVPLLNDGKTMNDKSTYRAIFTAVDGETMKVAWQVMVDGNLDNVDADYQGKYCFATCYNSEEGVNLAEMMANEQDWVV
;
A
#
# COMPACT_ATOMS: atom_id res chain seq x y z
N GLY A 1 -4.46 -1.39 -25.22
CA GLY A 1 -4.83 0.03 -25.11
C GLY A 1 -4.43 0.64 -23.78
N TRP A 2 -4.71 -0.04 -22.66
CA TRP A 2 -4.27 0.39 -21.32
C TRP A 2 -2.78 0.72 -21.26
N GLY A 3 -2.41 1.85 -20.66
CA GLY A 3 -1.04 2.40 -20.67
C GLY A 3 -0.76 3.38 -21.82
N LEU A 4 -1.57 3.34 -22.88
CA LEU A 4 -1.39 4.13 -24.10
C LEU A 4 -2.54 5.11 -24.33
N THR A 5 -3.79 4.67 -24.13
CA THR A 5 -4.99 5.52 -24.32
C THR A 5 -5.04 6.65 -23.29
N ASN A 6 -5.56 7.81 -23.70
CA ASN A 6 -5.68 9.00 -22.84
C ASN A 6 -6.40 8.69 -21.52
N GLU A 7 -7.47 7.90 -21.58
CA GLU A 7 -8.27 7.50 -20.43
C GLU A 7 -7.45 6.69 -19.43
N SER A 8 -6.71 5.68 -19.92
CA SER A 8 -5.84 4.87 -19.06
C SER A 8 -4.64 5.64 -18.53
N ARG A 9 -4.06 6.54 -19.33
CA ARG A 9 -2.92 7.36 -18.92
C ARG A 9 -3.34 8.31 -17.81
N LYS A 10 -4.54 8.90 -17.90
CA LYS A 10 -5.12 9.68 -16.82
C LYS A 10 -5.18 8.88 -15.51
N VAL A 11 -5.74 7.66 -15.52
CA VAL A 11 -5.82 6.81 -14.31
C VAL A 11 -4.42 6.46 -13.77
N LEU A 12 -3.45 6.21 -14.65
CA LEU A 12 -2.08 5.86 -14.28
C LEU A 12 -1.27 7.03 -13.71
N THR A 13 -1.62 8.28 -14.04
CA THR A 13 -0.82 9.46 -13.67
C THR A 13 -1.48 10.38 -12.66
N GLU A 14 -2.82 10.41 -12.56
CA GLU A 14 -3.52 11.40 -11.71
C GLU A 14 -3.27 11.25 -10.20
N GLY A 15 -2.83 10.07 -9.76
CA GLY A 15 -2.50 9.78 -8.36
C GLY A 15 -1.01 9.64 -8.07
N LEU A 16 -0.12 10.03 -8.99
CA LEU A 16 1.33 10.00 -8.78
C LEU A 16 1.79 11.17 -7.92
N LEU A 17 2.84 10.94 -7.15
CA LEU A 17 3.53 12.00 -6.40
C LEU A 17 4.32 12.91 -7.37
N PRO A 18 4.51 14.21 -7.04
CA PRO A 18 5.23 15.15 -7.90
C PRO A 18 6.63 14.66 -8.29
N GLU A 19 7.37 14.07 -7.35
CA GLU A 19 8.72 13.55 -7.57
C GLU A 19 8.69 12.35 -8.54
N THR A 20 7.63 11.55 -8.49
CA THR A 20 7.44 10.41 -9.38
C THR A 20 7.04 10.86 -10.79
N VAL A 21 6.23 11.91 -10.90
CA VAL A 21 5.93 12.53 -12.21
C VAL A 21 7.21 13.00 -12.89
N GLU A 22 8.11 13.67 -12.16
CA GLU A 22 9.39 14.10 -12.73
C GLU A 22 10.29 12.89 -13.04
N PHE A 23 10.37 11.89 -12.15
CA PHE A 23 11.15 10.66 -12.37
C PHE A 23 10.74 9.92 -13.65
N LEU A 24 9.44 9.92 -14.01
CA LEU A 24 8.91 9.17 -15.14
C LEU A 24 8.92 9.95 -16.47
N LYS A 25 9.26 11.24 -16.45
CA LYS A 25 9.15 12.15 -17.61
C LYS A 25 9.92 11.67 -18.84
N ASP A 26 11.11 11.11 -18.64
CA ASP A 26 11.97 10.53 -19.69
C ASP A 26 11.80 9.00 -19.84
N LYS A 27 10.88 8.37 -19.08
CA LYS A 27 10.62 6.91 -19.06
C LYS A 27 9.26 6.54 -19.65
N GLY A 28 8.65 7.46 -20.42
CA GLY A 28 7.33 7.28 -21.05
C GLY A 28 6.14 7.78 -20.22
N GLY A 29 6.41 8.44 -19.09
CA GLY A 29 5.41 9.15 -18.27
C GLY A 29 4.48 8.26 -17.45
N VAL A 30 4.67 6.94 -17.45
CA VAL A 30 3.93 5.96 -16.64
C VAL A 30 4.87 4.82 -16.24
N TYR A 31 4.56 4.12 -15.15
CA TYR A 31 5.18 2.82 -14.88
C TYR A 31 4.65 1.76 -15.86
N HIS A 32 5.54 0.92 -16.38
CA HIS A 32 5.22 -0.18 -17.31
C HIS A 32 5.11 -1.54 -16.63
N ASN A 33 5.35 -1.58 -15.31
CA ASN A 33 5.22 -2.78 -14.50
C ASN A 33 4.49 -2.46 -13.17
N GLY A 34 4.11 -3.52 -12.47
CA GLY A 34 3.61 -3.52 -11.11
C GLY A 34 3.62 -4.95 -10.59
N ASP A 35 3.52 -5.10 -9.28
CA ASP A 35 3.53 -6.40 -8.61
C ASP A 35 2.32 -6.53 -7.66
N LEU A 36 1.27 -7.20 -8.14
CA LEU A 36 -0.04 -7.28 -7.50
C LEU A 36 -0.19 -8.59 -6.73
N HIS A 37 -0.41 -8.50 -5.42
CA HIS A 37 -0.47 -9.68 -4.54
C HIS A 37 -1.88 -9.94 -3.99
N HIS A 38 -2.56 -8.89 -3.49
CA HIS A 38 -3.74 -9.02 -2.62
C HIS A 38 -5.01 -8.35 -3.18
N PRO A 39 -5.75 -9.00 -4.09
CA PRO A 39 -7.03 -8.49 -4.58
C PRO A 39 -8.18 -8.75 -3.60
N HIS A 40 -8.87 -7.70 -3.14
CA HIS A 40 -9.99 -7.80 -2.20
C HIS A 40 -11.24 -7.02 -2.62
N PRO A 41 -12.41 -7.68 -2.74
CA PRO A 41 -13.67 -6.99 -2.98
C PRO A 41 -14.12 -6.16 -1.78
N SER A 42 -14.82 -5.06 -2.04
CA SER A 42 -15.49 -4.24 -1.03
C SER A 42 -16.57 -5.03 -0.28
N GLN A 43 -16.79 -4.63 0.97
CA GLN A 43 -17.76 -5.24 1.87
C GLN A 43 -18.74 -4.22 2.44
N THR A 44 -19.94 -4.70 2.75
CA THR A 44 -20.97 -4.04 3.57
C THR A 44 -21.49 -5.08 4.56
N ASP A 45 -21.57 -4.71 5.84
CA ASP A 45 -21.97 -5.58 6.96
C ASP A 45 -21.23 -6.94 6.97
N GLY A 46 -19.92 -6.92 6.72
CA GLY A 46 -19.07 -8.11 6.74
C GLY A 46 -19.24 -9.06 5.55
N THR A 47 -20.00 -8.67 4.52
CA THR A 47 -20.22 -9.49 3.31
C THR A 47 -19.84 -8.70 2.06
N TYR A 48 -19.37 -9.38 1.01
CA TYR A 48 -19.03 -8.72 -0.25
C TYR A 48 -20.24 -8.02 -0.88
N ASP A 49 -20.06 -6.76 -1.28
CA ASP A 49 -21.13 -5.91 -1.80
C ASP A 49 -21.04 -5.64 -3.32
N GLY A 50 -20.00 -6.16 -3.98
CA GLY A 50 -19.87 -6.15 -5.44
C GLY A 50 -19.62 -4.77 -6.07
N ARG A 51 -19.23 -3.75 -5.30
CA ARG A 51 -18.96 -2.40 -5.84
C ARG A 51 -17.57 -2.28 -6.46
N TYR A 52 -16.55 -2.66 -5.69
CA TYR A 52 -15.15 -2.46 -6.02
C TYR A 52 -14.30 -3.68 -5.70
N LEU A 53 -13.14 -3.77 -6.34
CA LEU A 53 -12.02 -4.60 -5.94
C LEU A 53 -10.79 -3.72 -5.77
N TYR A 54 -10.07 -3.90 -4.67
CA TYR A 54 -8.84 -3.17 -4.36
C TYR A 54 -7.65 -4.11 -4.46
N ALA A 55 -6.51 -3.61 -4.91
CA ALA A 55 -5.28 -4.39 -4.92
C ALA A 55 -4.04 -3.51 -4.77
N ASN A 56 -2.96 -4.10 -4.26
CA ASN A 56 -1.68 -3.43 -4.07
C ASN A 56 -0.80 -3.48 -5.33
N ASP A 57 0.22 -2.64 -5.32
CA ASP A 57 1.41 -2.75 -6.16
C ASP A 57 2.64 -2.64 -5.25
N LYS A 58 3.29 -3.78 -5.00
CA LYS A 58 4.50 -3.86 -4.18
C LYS A 58 5.67 -3.15 -4.85
N ALA A 59 5.78 -3.25 -6.18
CA ALA A 59 6.95 -2.78 -6.92
C ALA A 59 7.10 -1.25 -6.93
N ASN A 60 5.99 -0.50 -6.97
CA ASN A 60 6.05 0.97 -7.12
C ASN A 60 5.21 1.72 -6.07
N THR A 61 4.89 1.08 -4.94
CA THR A 61 4.17 1.69 -3.80
C THR A 61 2.82 2.30 -4.19
N ARG A 62 1.97 1.53 -4.88
CA ARG A 62 0.64 2.00 -5.32
C ARG A 62 -0.49 1.11 -4.82
N VAL A 63 -1.70 1.66 -4.83
CA VAL A 63 -2.95 0.95 -4.61
C VAL A 63 -3.89 1.28 -5.76
N CYS A 64 -4.55 0.26 -6.31
CA CYS A 64 -5.55 0.43 -7.35
C CYS A 64 -6.95 0.06 -6.85
N ARG A 65 -7.95 0.63 -7.52
CA ARG A 65 -9.35 0.25 -7.40
C ARG A 65 -9.89 -0.12 -8.77
N ILE A 66 -10.63 -1.21 -8.81
CA ILE A 66 -11.32 -1.74 -9.97
C ILE A 66 -12.81 -1.66 -9.70
N ARG A 67 -13.53 -1.03 -10.63
CA ARG A 67 -14.99 -1.03 -10.66
C ARG A 67 -15.50 -2.36 -11.17
N LEU A 68 -16.33 -3.03 -10.38
CA LEU A 68 -16.82 -4.38 -10.71
C LEU A 68 -17.97 -4.38 -11.73
N ASP A 69 -18.70 -3.27 -11.86
CA ASP A 69 -19.78 -3.13 -12.84
C ASP A 69 -19.28 -3.10 -14.30
N VAL A 70 -18.06 -2.61 -14.51
CA VAL A 70 -17.40 -2.56 -15.83
C VAL A 70 -16.10 -3.36 -15.91
N MET A 71 -15.68 -3.97 -14.79
CA MET A 71 -14.43 -4.75 -14.64
C MET A 71 -13.19 -3.99 -15.18
N LYS A 72 -13.05 -2.72 -14.80
CA LYS A 72 -11.90 -1.86 -15.16
C LYS A 72 -11.36 -1.09 -13.96
N CYS A 73 -10.04 -0.95 -13.94
CA CYS A 73 -9.35 -0.06 -13.01
C CYS A 73 -9.79 1.38 -13.26
N ASP A 74 -10.33 2.03 -12.23
CA ASP A 74 -10.82 3.40 -12.32
C ASP A 74 -9.95 4.40 -11.56
N LYS A 75 -9.18 3.91 -10.57
CA LYS A 75 -8.28 4.73 -9.75
C LYS A 75 -6.99 3.99 -9.44
N ILE A 76 -5.89 4.73 -9.44
CA ILE A 76 -4.60 4.32 -8.90
C ILE A 76 -4.06 5.50 -8.09
N ILE A 77 -3.57 5.24 -6.89
CA ILE A 77 -2.83 6.23 -6.10
C ILE A 77 -1.48 5.69 -5.67
N GLN A 78 -0.50 6.58 -5.58
CA GLN A 78 0.79 6.31 -4.97
C GLN A 78 0.76 6.75 -3.50
N LEU A 79 1.22 5.90 -2.59
CA LEU A 79 1.22 6.22 -1.17
C LEU A 79 2.51 6.98 -0.81
N PRO A 80 2.43 8.18 -0.18
CA PRO A 80 3.61 8.90 0.30
C PRO A 80 4.17 8.27 1.57
N ASN A 81 5.41 8.64 1.93
CA ASN A 81 6.12 8.24 3.16
C ASN A 81 6.44 6.74 3.30
N GLN A 82 5.81 5.90 2.49
CA GLN A 82 5.88 4.45 2.52
C GLN A 82 6.69 3.94 1.33
N HIS A 83 7.38 2.82 1.51
CA HIS A 83 7.98 2.06 0.41
C HIS A 83 7.35 0.69 0.34
N THR A 84 7.02 0.27 -0.87
CA THR A 84 6.15 -0.87 -1.20
C THR A 84 4.72 -0.73 -0.70
N VAL A 85 3.83 -1.50 -1.30
CA VAL A 85 2.57 -1.91 -0.65
C VAL A 85 2.52 -3.43 -0.73
N HIS A 86 2.69 -4.12 0.39
CA HIS A 86 2.58 -5.58 0.43
C HIS A 86 1.19 -6.01 0.90
N GLY A 87 1.01 -6.28 2.19
CA GLY A 87 -0.29 -6.61 2.77
C GLY A 87 -1.34 -5.56 2.43
N LEU A 88 -2.47 -6.02 1.89
CA LEU A 88 -3.64 -5.18 1.67
C LEU A 88 -4.91 -5.95 2.02
N ARG A 89 -5.77 -5.34 2.84
CA ARG A 89 -7.12 -5.83 3.12
C ARG A 89 -8.09 -4.67 3.26
N VAL A 90 -9.37 -4.99 3.24
CA VAL A 90 -10.46 -4.02 3.38
C VAL A 90 -11.04 -4.07 4.79
N GLN A 91 -11.48 -2.92 5.29
CA GLN A 91 -12.40 -2.87 6.42
C GLN A 91 -13.67 -3.66 6.08
N LYS A 92 -14.06 -4.57 6.98
CA LYS A 92 -15.20 -5.48 6.77
C LYS A 92 -16.52 -4.89 7.27
N TYR A 93 -16.49 -4.12 8.36
CA TYR A 93 -17.68 -3.60 9.05
C TYR A 93 -17.52 -2.12 9.46
N PRO A 94 -18.60 -1.31 9.42
CA PRO A 94 -19.92 -1.60 8.84
C PRO A 94 -19.90 -1.60 7.31
N LYS A 95 -18.86 -1.03 6.71
CA LYS A 95 -18.58 -1.09 5.28
C LYS A 95 -17.09 -0.95 5.05
N THR A 96 -16.62 -1.26 3.86
CA THR A 96 -15.29 -0.84 3.40
C THR A 96 -15.26 0.68 3.24
N GLY A 97 -15.00 1.36 4.36
CA GLY A 97 -14.64 2.78 4.41
C GLY A 97 -13.13 2.95 4.22
N TYR A 98 -12.35 2.06 4.83
CA TYR A 98 -10.90 2.02 4.67
C TYR A 98 -10.39 0.76 3.94
N VAL A 99 -9.30 0.95 3.20
CA VAL A 99 -8.42 -0.09 2.66
C VAL A 99 -7.09 0.04 3.37
N PHE A 100 -6.70 -1.00 4.10
CA PHE A 100 -5.50 -1.02 4.92
C PHE A 100 -4.34 -1.59 4.12
N CYS A 101 -3.19 -0.92 4.18
CA CYS A 101 -2.04 -1.14 3.32
C CYS A 101 -0.75 -1.11 4.13
N ASN A 102 0.06 -2.16 4.04
CA ASN A 102 1.35 -2.28 4.73
C ASN A 102 2.51 -1.84 3.85
N GLY A 103 3.38 -0.97 4.37
CA GLY A 103 4.71 -0.72 3.83
C GLY A 103 5.71 -1.70 4.42
N GLU A 104 6.14 -2.66 3.61
CA GLU A 104 7.02 -3.74 4.07
C GLU A 104 8.46 -3.28 4.24
N ASP A 105 8.94 -2.44 3.34
CA ASP A 105 10.30 -1.92 3.42
C ASP A 105 10.41 -0.85 4.50
N ARG A 106 11.39 -1.01 5.38
CA ARG A 106 11.80 0.04 6.31
C ARG A 106 12.79 0.97 5.63
N VAL A 107 12.44 2.25 5.54
CA VAL A 107 13.30 3.30 4.94
C VAL A 107 13.31 4.56 5.82
N PRO A 108 14.26 5.49 5.66
CA PRO A 108 14.17 6.79 6.31
C PRO A 108 12.86 7.50 5.95
N LEU A 109 12.17 8.09 6.92
CA LEU A 109 10.96 8.88 6.66
C LEU A 109 11.25 10.06 5.71
N LEU A 110 12.40 10.71 5.91
CA LEU A 110 12.97 11.67 4.97
C LEU A 110 14.03 10.96 4.13
N ASN A 111 13.60 10.31 3.05
CA ASN A 111 14.45 9.52 2.17
C ASN A 111 15.19 10.38 1.13
N ASP A 112 15.98 11.36 1.59
CA ASP A 112 16.69 12.34 0.74
C ASP A 112 18.16 11.99 0.46
N GLY A 113 18.59 10.80 0.89
CA GLY A 113 19.96 10.30 0.72
C GLY A 113 20.95 10.72 1.82
N LYS A 114 20.58 11.55 2.79
CA LYS A 114 21.52 12.03 3.82
C LYS A 114 21.72 11.07 4.99
N THR A 115 20.73 10.24 5.32
CA THR A 115 20.78 9.32 6.47
C THR A 115 20.78 7.85 6.07
N MET A 116 21.22 7.52 4.85
CA MET A 116 21.15 6.15 4.28
C MET A 116 21.95 5.09 5.05
N ASN A 117 22.88 5.49 5.91
CA ASN A 117 23.65 4.55 6.73
C ASN A 117 23.16 4.52 8.19
N ASP A 118 22.19 5.36 8.54
CA ASP A 118 21.62 5.43 9.89
C ASP A 118 20.30 4.64 9.95
N LYS A 119 20.44 3.34 10.22
CA LYS A 119 19.32 2.40 10.36
C LYS A 119 18.30 2.86 11.41
N SER A 120 18.71 3.65 12.42
CA SER A 120 17.81 4.13 13.47
C SER A 120 16.73 5.09 12.96
N THR A 121 16.91 5.64 11.75
CA THR A 121 15.94 6.51 11.08
C THR A 121 14.89 5.74 10.28
N TYR A 122 15.07 4.42 10.13
CA TYR A 122 14.24 3.62 9.23
C TYR A 122 12.91 3.28 9.90
N ARG A 123 11.81 3.43 9.16
CA ARG A 123 10.46 3.15 9.65
C ARG A 123 9.64 2.44 8.57
N ALA A 124 8.75 1.56 9.01
CA ALA A 124 7.64 1.10 8.20
C ALA A 124 6.42 1.98 8.45
N ILE A 125 5.56 2.11 7.44
CA ILE A 125 4.35 2.91 7.51
C ILE A 125 3.15 2.00 7.23
N PHE A 126 2.16 2.06 8.10
CA PHE A 126 0.83 1.50 7.89
C PHE A 126 -0.08 2.59 7.35
N THR A 127 -0.80 2.33 6.26
CA THR A 127 -1.66 3.33 5.61
C THR A 127 -3.11 2.87 5.56
N ALA A 128 -4.03 3.76 5.94
CA ALA A 128 -5.44 3.63 5.62
C ALA A 128 -5.80 4.53 4.44
N VAL A 129 -6.27 3.94 3.36
CA VAL A 129 -6.82 4.62 2.19
C VAL A 129 -8.34 4.66 2.32
N ASP A 130 -8.95 5.83 2.11
CA ASP A 130 -10.40 5.94 1.96
C ASP A 130 -10.84 5.23 0.67
N GLY A 131 -11.64 4.17 0.80
CA GLY A 131 -12.01 3.28 -0.31
C GLY A 131 -12.95 3.92 -1.36
N GLU A 132 -13.61 5.02 -1.02
CA GLU A 132 -14.56 5.72 -1.90
C GLU A 132 -13.85 6.81 -2.72
N THR A 133 -13.06 7.63 -2.04
CA THR A 133 -12.33 8.75 -2.64
C THR A 133 -11.00 8.35 -3.24
N MET A 134 -10.45 7.19 -2.84
CA MET A 134 -9.09 6.75 -3.17
C MET A 134 -8.07 7.82 -2.81
N LYS A 135 -8.06 8.23 -1.54
CA LYS A 135 -7.08 9.14 -0.95
C LYS A 135 -6.57 8.56 0.36
N VAL A 136 -5.33 8.88 0.73
CA VAL A 136 -4.82 8.55 2.07
C VAL A 136 -5.69 9.26 3.10
N ALA A 137 -6.28 8.49 4.01
CA ALA A 137 -7.06 9.02 5.12
C ALA A 137 -6.13 9.35 6.30
N TRP A 138 -5.24 8.42 6.63
CA TRP A 138 -4.23 8.57 7.68
C TRP A 138 -3.14 7.51 7.54
N GLN A 139 -2.02 7.74 8.21
CA GLN A 139 -0.88 6.83 8.28
C GLN A 139 -0.40 6.68 9.73
N VAL A 140 0.15 5.52 10.06
CA VAL A 140 0.75 5.21 11.36
C VAL A 140 2.17 4.72 11.13
N MET A 141 3.12 5.34 11.84
CA MET A 141 4.49 4.86 11.92
C MET A 141 4.58 3.76 12.98
N VAL A 142 5.31 2.69 12.67
CA VAL A 142 5.41 1.51 13.54
C VAL A 142 6.86 1.14 13.79
N ASP A 143 7.08 0.40 14.87
CA ASP A 143 8.35 -0.29 15.13
C ASP A 143 8.36 -1.65 14.41
N GLY A 144 9.53 -2.06 13.91
CA GLY A 144 9.63 -3.23 13.03
C GLY A 144 9.08 -2.95 11.63
N ASN A 145 8.93 -4.02 10.83
CA ASN A 145 8.34 -3.93 9.47
C ASN A 145 6.87 -4.37 9.44
N LEU A 146 6.25 -4.37 8.25
CA LEU A 146 4.85 -4.76 8.08
C LEU A 146 4.67 -5.72 6.88
N ASP A 147 4.13 -6.91 7.14
CA ASP A 147 3.91 -7.93 6.12
C ASP A 147 2.45 -7.96 5.66
N ASN A 148 1.63 -8.90 6.15
CA ASN A 148 0.20 -8.99 5.86
C ASN A 148 -0.64 -8.22 6.88
N VAL A 149 -1.85 -7.82 6.48
CA VAL A 149 -2.84 -7.10 7.32
C VAL A 149 -4.21 -7.75 7.19
N ASP A 150 -5.03 -7.71 8.24
CA ASP A 150 -6.49 -7.88 8.13
C ASP A 150 -7.24 -6.98 9.13
N ALA A 151 -8.57 -7.00 9.07
CA ALA A 151 -9.46 -6.22 9.93
C ALA A 151 -10.48 -7.10 10.65
N ASP A 152 -11.02 -6.61 11.76
CA ASP A 152 -12.10 -7.29 12.48
C ASP A 152 -13.47 -7.17 11.78
N TYR A 153 -14.47 -7.85 12.34
CA TYR A 153 -15.88 -7.78 11.88
C TYR A 153 -16.71 -6.76 12.67
N GLN A 154 -16.07 -5.87 13.43
CA GLN A 154 -16.75 -4.84 14.24
C GLN A 154 -16.33 -3.41 13.86
N GLY A 155 -15.36 -3.26 12.97
CA GLY A 155 -14.81 -1.97 12.55
C GLY A 155 -13.98 -1.29 13.65
N LYS A 156 -13.44 -2.07 14.60
CA LYS A 156 -12.71 -1.52 15.76
C LYS A 156 -11.21 -1.66 15.61
N TYR A 157 -10.76 -2.73 14.96
CA TYR A 157 -9.34 -3.06 14.84
C TYR A 157 -8.95 -3.47 13.43
N CYS A 158 -7.73 -3.09 13.06
CA CYS A 158 -6.93 -3.73 12.03
C CYS A 158 -5.62 -4.19 12.68
N PHE A 159 -5.00 -5.21 12.12
CA PHE A 159 -3.79 -5.82 12.68
C PHE A 159 -2.89 -6.28 11.55
N ALA A 160 -1.58 -6.08 11.72
CA ALA A 160 -0.57 -6.44 10.74
C ALA A 160 0.49 -7.35 11.35
N THR A 161 1.02 -8.26 10.54
CA THR A 161 2.15 -9.11 10.93
C THR A 161 3.46 -8.36 10.71
N CYS A 162 4.44 -8.62 11.57
CA CYS A 162 5.82 -8.14 11.44
C CYS A 162 6.72 -9.38 11.37
N TYR A 163 7.66 -9.43 10.43
CA TYR A 163 8.68 -10.50 10.37
C TYR A 163 10.09 -10.01 10.70
N ASN A 164 10.27 -8.70 10.76
CA ASN A 164 11.56 -8.06 11.03
C ASN A 164 11.37 -7.11 12.21
N SER A 165 11.03 -7.70 13.35
CA SER A 165 10.91 -6.99 14.63
C SER A 165 12.27 -6.50 15.13
N GLU A 166 13.34 -7.16 14.69
CA GLU A 166 14.74 -6.87 15.01
C GLU A 166 15.29 -5.65 14.27
N GLU A 167 14.54 -5.13 13.30
CA GLU A 167 14.92 -3.96 12.53
C GLU A 167 16.20 -4.17 11.69
N GLY A 168 16.46 -5.41 11.30
CA GLY A 168 17.60 -5.86 10.50
C GLY A 168 17.57 -5.40 9.04
N VAL A 169 18.74 -5.39 8.39
CA VAL A 169 18.91 -5.04 6.96
C VAL A 169 19.57 -6.16 6.15
N ASN A 170 19.80 -7.31 6.76
CA ASN A 170 20.22 -8.54 6.08
C ASN A 170 19.47 -9.73 6.68
N LEU A 171 19.46 -10.84 5.94
CA LEU A 171 18.69 -12.03 6.32
C LEU A 171 19.02 -12.55 7.72
N ALA A 172 20.29 -12.54 8.14
CA ALA A 172 20.67 -13.05 9.45
C ALA A 172 20.16 -12.14 10.58
N GLU A 173 20.12 -10.83 10.37
CA GLU A 173 19.56 -9.87 11.33
C GLU A 173 18.03 -10.00 11.43
N MET A 174 17.32 -10.16 10.30
CA MET A 174 15.84 -10.26 10.24
C MET A 174 15.28 -11.62 10.71
N MET A 175 16.15 -12.55 11.09
CA MET A 175 15.80 -13.91 11.50
C MET A 175 16.45 -14.25 12.85
N ALA A 176 16.88 -13.23 13.60
CA ALA A 176 17.67 -13.41 14.81
C ALA A 176 16.78 -13.81 16.00
N ASN A 177 15.53 -13.33 16.02
CA ASN A 177 14.52 -13.74 16.98
C ASN A 177 13.80 -15.01 16.51
N GLU A 178 13.40 -15.86 17.46
CA GLU A 178 12.59 -17.04 17.15
C GLU A 178 11.11 -16.70 16.86
N GLN A 179 10.63 -15.54 17.32
CA GLN A 179 9.25 -15.06 17.19
C GLN A 179 9.22 -13.54 17.04
N ASP A 180 8.36 -13.07 16.13
CA ASP A 180 8.03 -11.66 15.96
C ASP A 180 6.66 -11.33 16.57
N TRP A 181 6.11 -10.16 16.23
CA TRP A 181 4.85 -9.64 16.79
C TRP A 181 3.81 -9.25 15.75
N VAL A 182 2.60 -9.03 16.25
CA VAL A 182 1.50 -8.36 15.53
C VAL A 182 1.47 -6.90 15.96
N VAL A 183 1.35 -6.01 14.98
CA VAL A 183 1.14 -4.57 15.15
C VAL A 183 -0.34 -4.23 15.10
#